data_AF-A0AAN8WMF3-F1
#
_entry.id   AF-A0AAN8WMF3-F1
#
_cell.length_a   1.000
_cell.length_b   1.000
_cell.length_c   1.000
_cell.angle_alpha   90.00
_cell.angle_beta   90.00
_cell.angle_gamma   90.00
#
_symmetry.space_group_name_H-M   'P 1'
#
loop_
_entity.id
_entity.type
_entity.pdbx_description
1 polymer ?
#
loop_
_entity_poly.entity_id
_entity_poly.type
_entity_poly.pdbx_seq_one_letter_code
_entity_poly.pdbx_strand_id
1 'polypeptide(L)'
;MEWFKKFFDRNYDEAEYDALAARCGEPLCGKSGPVRKPLPGATRAMAHPTGVTRQTPSRIASRPTTTTRSPGSNNAQVEELSSQLMEMRLTLNGLEIERDFYFGKLRESSLSR
;
A
#
# COMPACT_ATOMS: atom_id res chain seq x y z
N MET A 1 -19.73 -3.41 6.96
CA MET A 1 -18.92 -3.42 5.72
C MET A 1 -17.87 -2.31 5.80
N GLU A 2 -16.92 -2.39 6.73
CA GLU A 2 -15.95 -1.29 6.96
C GLU A 2 -14.52 -1.63 6.50
N TRP A 3 -14.28 -2.89 6.14
CA TRP A 3 -12.96 -3.36 5.71
C TRP A 3 -12.52 -2.68 4.41
N PHE A 4 -13.45 -2.38 3.51
CA PHE A 4 -13.15 -1.70 2.23
C PHE A 4 -12.59 -0.30 2.46
N LYS A 5 -13.17 0.44 3.42
CA LYS A 5 -12.67 1.78 3.78
C LYS A 5 -11.26 1.70 4.36
N LYS A 6 -11.01 0.78 5.28
CA LYS A 6 -9.67 0.58 5.87
C LYS A 6 -8.63 0.15 4.84
N PHE A 7 -9.01 -0.74 3.91
CA PHE A 7 -8.17 -1.14 2.80
C PHE A 7 -7.87 0.05 1.89
N PHE A 8 -8.89 0.83 1.50
CA PHE A 8 -8.74 1.99 0.64
C PHE A 8 -7.83 3.05 1.27
N ASP A 9 -8.11 3.43 2.53
CA ASP A 9 -7.36 4.46 3.26
C ASP A 9 -5.87 4.08 3.48
N ARG A 10 -5.50 2.79 3.43
CA ARG A 10 -4.10 2.31 3.55
C ARG A 10 -3.38 2.15 2.21
N ASN A 11 -4.11 1.96 1.10
CA ASN A 11 -3.55 1.68 -0.22
C ASN A 11 -3.70 2.84 -1.22
N TYR A 12 -4.39 3.92 -0.84
CA TYR A 12 -4.61 5.07 -1.70
C TYR A 12 -3.63 6.20 -1.36
N ASP A 13 -2.79 6.57 -2.33
CA ASP A 13 -1.68 7.50 -2.13
C ASP A 13 -2.09 8.99 -2.37
N GLU A 14 -3.40 9.29 -2.39
CA GLU A 14 -3.99 10.60 -2.74
C GLU A 14 -3.60 11.14 -4.13
N ALA A 15 -2.92 10.33 -4.95
CA ALA A 15 -2.44 10.72 -6.26
C ALA A 15 -3.56 10.76 -7.32
N GLU A 16 -3.39 11.65 -8.31
CA GLU A 16 -4.25 11.68 -9.49
C GLU A 16 -4.17 10.33 -10.23
N TYR A 17 -5.31 9.69 -10.45
CA TYR A 17 -5.34 8.37 -11.07
C TYR A 17 -5.09 8.45 -12.59
N ASP A 18 -3.90 8.04 -13.03
CA ASP A 18 -3.58 7.89 -14.44
C ASP A 18 -4.02 6.52 -14.97
N ALA A 19 -5.19 6.50 -15.61
CA ALA A 19 -5.78 5.30 -16.20
C ALA A 19 -4.96 4.71 -17.37
N LEU A 20 -4.11 5.51 -18.03
CA LEU A 20 -3.23 5.02 -19.10
C LEU A 20 -2.01 4.33 -18.51
N ALA A 21 -1.36 4.95 -17.52
CA ALA A 21 -0.24 4.33 -16.80
C ALA A 21 -0.67 3.05 -16.07
N ALA A 22 -1.86 3.05 -15.45
CA ALA A 22 -2.40 1.87 -14.77
C ALA A 22 -2.62 0.67 -15.71
N ARG A 23 -2.81 0.93 -17.01
CA ARG A 23 -2.98 -0.10 -18.04
C ARG A 23 -1.70 -0.37 -18.84
N CYS A 24 -0.55 0.11 -18.35
CA CYS A 24 0.74 0.02 -19.03
C CYS A 24 0.70 0.56 -20.48
N GLY A 25 -0.16 1.55 -20.77
CA GLY A 25 -0.31 2.14 -22.10
C GLY A 25 -1.13 1.32 -23.11
N GLU A 26 -1.63 0.14 -22.76
CA GLU A 26 -2.54 -0.62 -23.64
C GLU A 26 -3.80 0.17 -23.91
N PRO A 27 -4.37 0.30 -25.12
CA PRO A 27 -5.65 0.96 -25.35
C PRO A 27 -6.83 0.14 -24.78
N LEU A 28 -7.85 0.82 -24.24
CA LEU A 28 -9.05 0.17 -23.73
C LEU A 28 -9.79 -0.40 -24.95
N CYS A 29 -10.06 -1.70 -24.98
CA CYS A 29 -10.87 -2.31 -26.01
C CYS A 29 -12.33 -1.87 -25.83
N GLY A 30 -12.67 -0.68 -26.31
CA GLY A 30 -13.99 -0.09 -26.15
C GLY A 30 -14.09 1.27 -26.83
N LYS A 31 -14.80 1.32 -27.94
CA LYS A 31 -15.05 2.53 -28.72
C LYS A 31 -16.15 3.34 -28.01
N SER A 32 -15.84 4.50 -27.42
CA SER A 32 -16.84 5.55 -27.14
C SER A 32 -16.22 6.92 -26.81
N GLY A 33 -16.17 7.83 -27.79
CA GLY A 33 -15.85 9.27 -27.61
C GLY A 33 -15.32 9.91 -28.90
N PRO A 34 -15.71 11.14 -29.29
CA PRO A 34 -15.79 11.56 -30.68
C PRO A 34 -14.41 11.79 -31.28
N VAL A 35 -14.04 10.89 -32.20
CA VAL A 35 -12.89 11.06 -33.09
C VAL A 35 -13.24 12.18 -34.06
N ARG A 36 -12.71 13.38 -33.84
CA ARG A 36 -12.65 14.42 -34.86
C ARG A 36 -11.77 13.90 -36.01
N LYS A 37 -12.28 13.94 -37.24
CA LYS A 37 -11.53 13.80 -38.51
C LYS A 37 -11.99 14.94 -39.45
N PRO A 38 -11.22 15.41 -40.47
CA PRO A 38 -10.19 14.63 -41.20
C PRO A 38 -8.90 15.35 -41.74
N LEU A 39 -7.88 14.51 -42.06
CA LEU A 39 -6.83 14.53 -43.15
C LEU A 39 -5.78 15.69 -43.27
N PRO A 40 -4.68 15.55 -44.07
CA PRO A 40 -4.06 14.37 -44.73
C PRO A 40 -2.53 14.24 -44.53
N GLY A 41 -1.99 13.01 -44.63
CA GLY A 41 -0.54 12.81 -44.74
C GLY A 41 -0.08 11.44 -44.26
N ALA A 42 -0.21 10.43 -45.12
CA ALA A 42 0.46 9.16 -44.91
C ALA A 42 1.97 9.37 -44.95
N THR A 43 2.72 8.92 -43.94
CA THR A 43 4.01 8.22 -44.11
C THR A 43 4.55 7.70 -42.78
N ARG A 44 4.84 6.38 -42.78
CA ARG A 44 6.07 5.73 -42.28
C ARG A 44 6.27 5.70 -40.75
N ALA A 45 6.91 4.70 -40.14
CA ALA A 45 7.37 3.37 -40.52
C ALA A 45 7.72 2.65 -39.21
N MET A 46 7.71 1.32 -39.24
CA MET A 46 8.25 0.44 -38.20
C MET A 46 9.71 0.77 -37.86
N ALA A 47 10.10 0.61 -36.58
CA ALA A 47 11.31 -0.12 -36.17
C ALA A 47 11.53 -0.09 -34.65
N HIS A 48 11.56 -1.27 -34.02
CA HIS A 48 12.46 -1.55 -32.89
C HIS A 48 13.89 -1.75 -33.45
N PRO A 49 14.99 -1.49 -32.71
CA PRO A 49 15.55 -2.53 -31.83
C PRO A 49 16.31 -2.07 -30.56
N THR A 50 16.52 -3.08 -29.71
CA THR A 50 17.43 -3.32 -28.58
C THR A 50 18.68 -2.44 -28.35
N GLY A 51 19.07 -2.27 -27.07
CA GLY A 51 20.49 -2.12 -26.69
C GLY A 51 20.77 -1.38 -25.38
N VAL A 52 21.39 -2.08 -24.42
CA VAL A 52 21.98 -1.56 -23.17
C VAL A 52 23.09 -0.54 -23.47
N THR A 53 23.11 0.62 -22.79
CA THR A 53 24.35 1.39 -22.48
C THR A 53 24.11 2.39 -21.34
N ARG A 54 25.00 2.29 -20.34
CA ARG A 54 25.21 3.17 -19.18
C ARG A 54 25.94 4.44 -19.61
N GLN A 55 25.37 5.63 -19.39
CA GLN A 55 26.14 6.90 -19.30
C GLN A 55 25.43 7.92 -18.37
N THR A 56 26.12 8.32 -17.30
CA THR A 56 26.08 9.69 -16.70
C THR A 56 27.14 10.54 -17.45
N PRO A 57 27.18 11.90 -17.44
CA PRO A 57 26.85 12.83 -16.33
C PRO A 57 26.25 14.23 -16.68
N SER A 58 25.94 15.00 -15.60
CA SER A 58 25.98 16.49 -15.47
C SER A 58 24.81 17.32 -16.05
N ARG A 59 24.26 18.40 -15.44
CA ARG A 59 24.23 18.99 -14.09
C ARG A 59 23.13 20.09 -14.11
N ILE A 60 22.38 20.17 -13.01
CA ILE A 60 21.79 21.38 -12.37
C ILE A 60 20.75 22.21 -13.16
N ALA A 61 19.48 22.03 -12.76
CA ALA A 61 18.58 23.15 -12.49
C ALA A 61 17.80 22.84 -11.20
N SER A 62 18.11 23.61 -10.17
CA SER A 62 17.49 23.58 -8.85
C SER A 62 16.00 23.87 -8.92
N ARG A 63 15.16 22.95 -8.44
CA ARG A 63 13.83 23.28 -7.92
C ARG A 63 13.63 22.58 -6.58
N PRO A 64 13.42 23.32 -5.48
CA PRO A 64 13.13 22.69 -4.20
C PRO A 64 11.67 22.26 -4.26
N THR A 65 11.40 21.00 -4.53
CA THR A 65 10.13 20.41 -4.08
C THR A 65 10.38 19.92 -2.68
N THR A 66 10.04 20.77 -1.72
CA THR A 66 9.77 20.40 -0.34
C THR A 66 8.87 19.17 -0.33
N THR A 67 9.48 17.99 -0.22
CA THR A 67 8.81 16.83 0.35
C THR A 67 8.59 17.16 1.81
N THR A 68 7.49 17.84 2.09
CA THR A 68 6.91 17.89 3.43
C THR A 68 6.44 16.48 3.75
N ARG A 69 7.37 15.59 4.13
CA ARG A 69 7.02 14.44 4.97
C ARG A 69 6.54 15.05 6.27
N SER A 70 5.22 15.09 6.44
CA SER A 70 4.59 15.51 7.69
C SER A 70 5.24 14.73 8.85
N PRO A 71 5.90 15.40 9.81
CA PRO A 71 6.57 14.72 10.92
C PRO A 71 5.59 14.01 11.87
N GLY A 72 4.27 14.17 11.67
CA GLY A 72 3.22 13.56 12.49
C GLY A 72 2.78 12.14 12.10
N SER A 73 3.10 11.65 10.89
CA SER A 73 2.64 10.33 10.44
C SER A 73 3.26 9.18 11.25
N ASN A 74 4.53 9.32 11.65
CA ASN A 74 5.21 8.32 12.48
C ASN A 74 4.62 8.27 13.90
N ASN A 75 4.25 9.43 14.48
CA ASN A 75 3.70 9.47 15.84
C ASN A 75 2.32 8.80 15.93
N ALA A 76 1.43 9.06 14.96
CA ALA A 76 0.14 8.39 14.90
C ALA A 76 0.28 6.86 14.77
N GLN A 77 1.25 6.39 13.96
CA GLN A 77 1.54 4.98 13.82
C GLN A 77 2.15 4.37 15.10
N VAL A 78 3.01 5.11 15.80
CA VAL A 78 3.57 4.70 17.09
C VAL A 78 2.47 4.58 18.15
N GLU A 79 1.54 5.52 18.21
CA GLU A 79 0.40 5.48 19.12
C GLU A 79 -0.52 4.28 18.83
N GLU A 80 -0.85 4.04 17.55
CA GLU A 80 -1.67 2.89 17.15
C GLU A 80 -0.99 1.55 17.51
N LEU A 81 0.30 1.40 17.20
CA LEU A 81 1.08 0.22 17.58
C LEU A 81 1.17 0.05 19.09
N SER A 82 1.30 1.15 19.84
CA SER A 82 1.32 1.12 21.30
C SER A 82 -0.01 0.65 21.89
N SER A 83 -1.12 1.08 21.30
CA SER A 83 -2.48 0.67 21.68
C SER A 83 -2.69 -0.81 21.40
N GLN A 84 -2.28 -1.32 20.24
CA GLN A 84 -2.37 -2.74 19.90
C GLN A 84 -1.54 -3.61 20.85
N LEU A 85 -0.33 -3.17 21.22
CA LEU A 85 0.49 -3.88 22.20
C LEU A 85 -0.16 -3.91 23.58
N MET A 86 -0.81 -2.83 24.00
CA MET A 86 -1.52 -2.76 25.27
C MET A 86 -2.72 -3.71 25.30
N GLU A 87 -3.51 -3.72 24.22
CA GLU A 87 -4.65 -4.62 24.07
C GLU A 87 -4.19 -6.09 24.11
N MET A 88 -3.18 -6.44 23.31
CA MET A 88 -2.65 -7.80 23.27
C MET A 88 -2.12 -8.25 24.64
N ARG A 89 -1.45 -7.37 25.38
CA ARG A 89 -0.99 -7.65 26.74
C ARG A 89 -2.16 -7.94 27.69
N LEU A 90 -3.24 -7.16 27.60
CA LEU A 90 -4.44 -7.37 28.41
C LEU A 90 -5.09 -8.72 28.09
N THR A 91 -5.24 -9.04 26.80
CA THR A 91 -5.80 -10.33 26.36
C THR A 91 -4.94 -11.51 26.83
N LEU A 92 -3.62 -11.43 26.66
CA LEU A 92 -2.71 -12.48 27.11
C LEU A 92 -2.80 -12.69 28.62
N ASN A 93 -2.85 -11.62 29.41
CA ASN A 93 -2.97 -11.74 30.86
C ASN A 93 -4.29 -12.43 31.28
N GLY A 94 -5.41 -12.09 30.64
CA GLY A 94 -6.69 -12.76 30.87
C GLY A 94 -6.63 -14.25 30.54
N LEU A 95 -6.06 -14.61 29.39
CA LEU A 95 -5.89 -16.00 28.96
C LEU A 95 -4.94 -16.79 29.87
N GLU A 96 -3.87 -16.17 30.37
CA GLU A 96 -2.93 -16.81 31.31
C GLU A 96 -3.61 -17.14 32.64
N ILE A 97 -4.49 -16.27 33.14
CA ILE A 97 -5.28 -16.53 34.34
C ILE A 97 -6.21 -17.72 34.12
N GLU A 98 -6.96 -17.73 33.02
CA GLU A 98 -7.86 -18.84 32.71
C GLU A 98 -7.09 -20.16 32.53
N ARG A 99 -5.98 -20.13 31.80
CA ARG A 99 -5.06 -21.28 31.66
C ARG A 99 -4.65 -21.80 33.04
N ASP A 100 -4.11 -20.93 33.90
CA ASP A 100 -3.59 -21.33 35.20
C ASP A 100 -4.70 -21.85 36.13
N PHE A 101 -5.90 -21.27 36.03
CA PHE A 101 -7.10 -21.75 36.72
C PHE A 101 -7.45 -23.20 36.32
N TYR A 102 -7.55 -23.49 35.02
CA TYR A 102 -7.90 -24.83 34.54
C TYR A 102 -6.79 -25.85 34.84
N PHE A 103 -5.52 -25.52 34.60
CA PHE A 103 -4.41 -26.40 34.95
C PHE A 103 -4.28 -26.61 36.46
N GLY A 104 -4.63 -25.61 37.28
CA GLY A 104 -4.75 -25.74 38.72
C GLY A 104 -5.76 -26.81 39.13
N LYS A 105 -6.98 -26.75 38.58
CA LYS A 105 -8.03 -27.77 38.85
C LYS A 105 -7.64 -29.18 38.40
N LEU A 106 -6.98 -29.29 37.25
CA LEU A 106 -6.48 -30.58 36.77
C LEU A 106 -5.42 -31.15 37.73
N ARG A 107 -4.49 -30.32 38.23
CA ARG A 107 -3.51 -30.74 39.24
C ARG A 107 -4.18 -31.20 40.53
N GLU A 108 -5.11 -30.41 41.06
CA GLU A 108 -5.83 -30.73 42.30
C GLU A 108 -6.58 -32.07 42.21
N SER A 109 -7.32 -32.29 41.12
CA SER A 109 -8.05 -33.55 40.89
C SER A 109 -7.14 -34.75 40.63
N SER A 110 -5.94 -34.55 40.06
CA SER A 110 -4.95 -35.61 39.87
C SER A 110 -4.21 -36.02 41.14
N LEU A 111 -4.06 -35.11 42.11
CA LEU A 111 -3.35 -35.33 43.37
C LEU A 111 -4.23 -35.98 44.45
N SER A 112 -5.55 -35.90 44.30
CA SER A 112 -6.53 -36.45 45.24
C SER A 112 -6.82 -37.96 45.06
N ARG A 113 -6.05 -38.68 44.23
CA ARG A 113 -6.07 -40.14 44.10
C ARG A 113 -4.79 -40.74 44.64
#